data_AF-A0A023DWT8-F1
#
_entry.id   AF-A0A023DWT8-F1
#
_cell.length_a   1.000
_cell.length_b   1.000
_cell.length_c   1.000
_cell.angle_alpha   90.00
_cell.angle_beta   90.00
_cell.angle_gamma   90.00
#
_symmetry.space_group_name_H-M   'P 1'
#
loop_
_entity.id
_entity.type
_entity.pdbx_description
1 polymer ?
#
loop_
_entity_poly.entity_id
_entity_poly.type
_entity_poly.pdbx_seq_one_letter_code
_entity_poly.pdbx_strand_id
1 'polypeptide(L)'
;MNASGVFLKGQVIDSELFSKALISSIWEPVPKMHLMLDGANWKFGTQNINCLVLAVRVGKISFSLFWSMLDHQENSHTQARISLLNQL
;
A
#
# COMPACT_ATOMS: atom_id res chain seq x y z
N MET A 1 -14.63 6.45 -6.06
CA MET A 1 -14.58 4.97 -5.98
C MET A 1 -13.67 4.62 -4.81
N ASN A 2 -14.09 3.71 -3.92
CA ASN A 2 -13.25 3.32 -2.78
C ASN A 2 -12.07 2.50 -3.32
N ALA A 3 -10.85 3.00 -3.15
CA ALA A 3 -9.62 2.45 -3.75
C ALA A 3 -9.30 1.01 -3.29
N SER A 4 -9.94 0.55 -2.21
CA SER A 4 -9.74 -0.77 -1.62
C SER A 4 -10.21 -1.94 -2.50
N GLY A 5 -11.24 -1.76 -3.34
CA GLY A 5 -11.88 -2.87 -4.05
C GLY A 5 -11.17 -3.41 -5.29
N VAL A 6 -10.14 -2.71 -5.80
CA VAL A 6 -9.44 -3.08 -7.04
C VAL A 6 -8.16 -3.88 -6.77
N PHE A 7 -7.39 -3.50 -5.74
CA PHE A 7 -6.20 -4.24 -5.34
C PHE A 7 -6.55 -5.62 -4.76
N LEU A 8 -7.64 -5.68 -3.97
CA LEU A 8 -8.19 -6.93 -3.43
C LEU A 8 -9.59 -7.09 -3.99
N LYS A 9 -9.70 -7.89 -5.05
CA LYS A 9 -10.93 -8.06 -5.83
C LYS A 9 -12.14 -8.35 -4.92
N GLY A 10 -13.05 -7.38 -4.82
CA GLY A 10 -14.30 -7.49 -4.07
C GLY A 10 -14.16 -7.48 -2.55
N GLN A 11 -12.96 -7.26 -2.02
CA GLN A 11 -12.70 -7.13 -0.59
C GLN A 11 -12.45 -5.66 -0.28
N VAL A 12 -13.30 -5.07 0.54
CA VAL A 12 -13.06 -3.74 1.10
C VAL A 12 -12.18 -3.92 2.32
N ILE A 13 -10.86 -3.77 2.14
CA ILE A 13 -9.95 -3.67 3.29
C ILE A 13 -9.80 -2.21 3.67
N ASP A 14 -10.13 -1.92 4.93
CA ASP A 14 -9.77 -0.68 5.59
C ASP A 14 -8.26 -0.69 5.88
N SER A 15 -7.51 0.13 5.15
CA SER A 15 -6.05 0.19 5.27
C SER A 15 -5.60 0.70 6.63
N GLU A 16 -6.38 1.55 7.30
CA GLU A 16 -6.04 2.07 8.62
C GLU A 16 -6.17 0.99 9.68
N LEU A 17 -7.31 0.28 9.70
CA LEU A 17 -7.54 -0.82 10.64
C LEU A 17 -6.52 -1.95 10.41
N PHE A 18 -6.29 -2.31 9.14
CA PHE A 18 -5.30 -3.32 8.78
C PHE A 18 -3.90 -2.90 9.25
N SER A 19 -3.48 -1.67 8.97
CA SER A 19 -2.17 -1.15 9.37
C SER A 19 -1.99 -1.17 10.89
N LYS A 20 -2.99 -0.70 11.64
CA LYS A 20 -2.95 -0.71 13.11
C LYS A 20 -2.81 -2.13 13.67
N ALA A 21 -3.59 -3.08 13.15
CA ALA A 21 -3.52 -4.48 13.56
C ALA A 21 -2.19 -5.14 13.19
N LEU A 22 -1.65 -4.83 12.01
CA LEU A 22 -0.35 -5.34 11.57
C LEU A 22 0.79 -4.80 12.43
N ILE A 23 0.83 -3.48 12.65
CA ILE A 23 1.88 -2.85 13.46
C ILE A 23 1.81 -3.35 14.91
N SER A 24 0.62 -3.42 15.53
CA SER A 24 0.50 -3.93 16.90
C SER A 24 0.96 -5.38 17.05
N SER A 25 0.83 -6.20 15.99
CA SER A 25 1.29 -7.59 15.99
C SER A 25 2.81 -7.75 15.79
N ILE A 26 3.48 -6.75 15.21
CA ILE A 26 4.90 -6.84 14.80
C ILE A 26 5.82 -5.95 15.66
N TRP A 27 5.28 -4.94 16.34
CA TRP A 27 6.06 -3.89 17.01
C TRP A 27 6.99 -4.39 18.12
N GLU A 28 6.55 -5.33 18.96
CA GLU A 28 7.37 -5.87 20.06
C GLU A 28 8.52 -6.80 19.63
N PRO A 29 8.37 -7.70 18.63
CA PRO A 29 9.43 -8.65 18.26
C PRO A 29 10.51 -8.14 17.28
N VAL A 30 10.42 -6.94 16.69
CA VAL A 30 11.29 -6.57 15.56
C VAL A 30 12.15 -5.32 15.81
N PRO A 31 13.49 -5.45 15.90
CA PRO A 31 14.37 -4.34 16.28
C PRO A 31 14.62 -3.32 15.17
N LYS A 32 14.28 -3.63 13.91
CA LYS A 32 14.49 -2.71 12.79
C LYS A 32 13.44 -2.86 11.70
N MET A 33 12.75 -1.77 11.42
CA MET A 33 11.77 -1.66 10.35
C MET A 33 12.22 -0.60 9.34
N HIS A 34 11.94 -0.85 8.06
CA HIS A 34 12.19 0.11 6.99
C HIS A 34 10.88 0.52 6.35
N LEU A 35 10.58 1.81 6.36
CA LEU A 35 9.45 2.35 5.60
C LEU A 35 9.84 2.46 4.12
N MET A 36 8.95 2.03 3.23
CA MET A 36 9.17 1.98 1.80
C MET A 36 7.94 2.56 1.10
N LEU A 37 8.18 3.39 0.09
CA LEU A 37 7.14 3.92 -0.77
C LEU A 37 7.48 3.53 -2.20
N ASP A 38 6.63 2.73 -2.83
CA ASP A 38 6.90 2.19 -4.16
C ASP A 38 5.65 2.17 -5.04
N GLY A 39 5.84 2.36 -6.34
CA GLY A 39 4.79 2.23 -7.34
C GLY A 39 4.76 0.81 -7.88
N ALA A 40 3.62 0.13 -7.76
CA ALA A 40 3.41 -1.20 -8.31
C ALA A 40 2.48 -1.11 -9.55
N ASN A 41 3.00 -1.55 -10.70
CA ASN A 41 2.25 -1.70 -11.94
C ASN A 41 2.08 -3.19 -12.22
N TRP A 42 0.86 -3.69 -12.09
CA TRP A 42 0.52 -5.08 -12.35
C TRP A 42 -0.44 -5.20 -13.52
N LYS A 43 -0.29 -6.28 -14.30
CA LYS A 43 -1.22 -6.65 -15.36
C LYS A 43 -1.95 -7.93 -14.98
N PHE A 44 -3.26 -7.83 -14.76
CA PHE A 44 -4.12 -8.96 -14.50
C PHE A 44 -5.01 -9.23 -15.71
N GLY A 45 -4.55 -10.13 -16.59
CA GLY A 45 -5.17 -10.33 -17.90
C GLY A 45 -5.09 -9.05 -18.72
N THR A 46 -6.25 -8.48 -19.09
CA THR A 46 -6.35 -7.20 -19.82
C THR A 46 -6.44 -5.97 -18.92
N GLN A 47 -6.57 -6.16 -17.60
CA GLN A 47 -6.71 -5.08 -16.64
C GLN A 47 -5.34 -4.63 -16.11
N ASN A 48 -5.08 -3.32 -16.13
CA ASN A 48 -3.93 -2.75 -15.46
C ASN A 48 -4.33 -2.34 -14.04
N ILE A 49 -3.53 -2.76 -13.07
CA ILE A 49 -3.67 -2.43 -11.66
C ILE A 49 -2.42 -1.64 -11.30
N ASN A 50 -2.56 -0.32 -11.25
CA ASN A 50 -1.50 0.58 -10.84
C ASN A 50 -1.81 1.07 -9.44
N CYS A 51 -0.87 0.89 -8.51
CA CYS A 51 -1.02 1.41 -7.17
C CYS A 51 0.28 2.03 -6.67
N LEU A 52 0.14 3.06 -5.83
CA LEU A 52 1.21 3.56 -4.99
C LEU A 52 1.04 2.91 -3.61
N VAL A 53 2.09 2.28 -3.11
CA VAL A 53 2.05 1.48 -1.88
C VAL A 53 3.06 2.02 -0.87
N LEU A 54 2.57 2.35 0.32
CA LEU A 54 3.39 2.57 1.50
C LEU A 54 3.48 1.24 2.25
N ALA A 55 4.69 0.71 2.43
CA ALA A 55 4.94 -0.58 3.05
C ALA A 55 5.98 -0.46 4.16
N VAL A 56 5.92 -1.40 5.10
CA VAL A 56 6.97 -1.63 6.09
C VAL A 56 7.70 -2.93 5.78
N ARG A 57 9.03 -2.88 5.75
CA ARG A 57 9.87 -4.07 5.60
C ARG A 57 10.48 -4.45 6.93
N VAL A 58 10.34 -5.74 7.24
CA VAL A 58 10.85 -6.42 8.42
C VAL A 58 11.74 -7.56 7.95
N GLY A 59 13.05 -7.42 8.15
CA GLY A 59 14.02 -8.38 7.63
C GLY A 59 13.92 -8.51 6.10
N LYS A 60 13.39 -9.66 5.64
CA LYS A 60 13.22 -9.97 4.20
C LYS A 60 11.77 -9.88 3.72
N ILE A 61 10.81 -9.59 4.59
CA ILE A 61 9.38 -9.56 4.27
C ILE A 61 8.90 -8.10 4.26
N SER A 62 8.07 -7.74 3.29
CA SER A 62 7.45 -6.43 3.19
C SER A 62 5.93 -6.56 3.32
N PHE A 63 5.34 -5.71 4.15
CA PHE A 63 3.90 -5.63 4.38
C PHE A 63 3.38 -4.27 3.93
N SER A 64 2.36 -4.26 3.09
CA SER A 64 1.66 -3.03 2.70
C SER A 64 0.89 -2.47 3.89
N LEU A 65 1.03 -1.17 4.15
CA LEU A 65 0.26 -0.46 5.17
C LEU A 65 -0.89 0.31 4.51
N PHE A 66 -0.53 1.19 3.59
CA PHE A 66 -1.47 2.04 2.87
C PHE A 66 -1.24 1.90 1.37
N TRP A 67 -2.30 2.09 0.59
CA TRP A 67 -2.20 2.10 -0.87
C TRP A 67 -3.22 3.03 -1.49
N SER A 68 -2.89 3.54 -2.67
CA SER A 68 -3.82 4.30 -3.50
C SER A 68 -3.77 3.79 -4.93
N MET A 69 -4.94 3.61 -5.53
CA MET A 69 -5.06 3.25 -6.93
C MET A 69 -4.70 4.45 -7.80
N LEU A 70 -3.93 4.22 -8.85
CA LEU A 70 -3.54 5.23 -9.82
C LEU A 70 -4.29 4.97 -11.12
N ASP A 71 -4.85 6.02 -11.70
CA ASP A 71 -5.61 5.94 -12.96
C ASP A 71 -4.70 5.78 -14.20
N HIS A 72 -3.38 5.88 -14.02
CA HIS A 72 -2.37 5.81 -15.08
C HIS A 72 -1.22 4.86 -14.72
N GLN A 73 -0.52 4.38 -15.76
CA GLN A 73 0.62 3.44 -15.64
C GLN A 73 1.97 4.14 -15.37
N GLU A 74 2.02 5.47 -15.43
CA GLU A 74 3.24 6.23 -15.24
C GLU A 74 3.64 6.34 -13.76
N ASN A 75 4.84 6.86 -13.50
CA ASN A 75 5.33 7.06 -12.14
C ASN A 75 4.36 7.93 -11.34
N SER A 76 4.14 7.55 -10.08
CA SER A 76 3.36 8.36 -9.13
C SER A 76 3.91 9.80 -9.11
N HIS A 77 3.08 10.80 -9.41
CA HIS A 77 3.45 12.19 -9.23
C HIS A 77 3.57 12.52 -7.74
N THR A 78 4.34 13.58 -7.41
CA THR A 78 4.54 14.06 -6.03
C THR A 78 3.22 14.23 -5.29
N GLN A 79 2.18 14.72 -5.97
CA GLN A 79 0.86 14.91 -5.37
C GLN A 79 0.23 13.59 -4.89
N ALA A 80 0.35 12.51 -5.67
CA ALA A 80 -0.17 11.20 -5.29
C ALA A 80 0.56 10.65 -4.05
N ARG A 81 1.87 10.90 -3.97
CA ARG A 81 2.69 10.54 -2.79
C ARG A 81 2.27 11.31 -1.55
N ILE A 82 2.08 12.63 -1.67
CA ILE A 82 1.61 13.48 -0.58
C ILE A 82 0.22 13.05 -0.13
N SER A 83 -0.71 12.81 -1.07
CA SER A 83 -2.06 12.37 -0.75
C SER A 83 -2.09 11.03 -0.02
N LEU A 84 -1.25 10.07 -0.40
CA LEU A 84 -1.14 8.80 0.32
C LEU A 84 -0.55 9.01 1.73
N LEU A 85 0.49 9.82 1.87
CA LEU A 85 1.12 10.09 3.17
C LEU A 85 0.21 10.88 4.12
N ASN A 86 -0.70 11.71 3.60
CA ASN A 86 -1.71 12.41 4.40
C ASN A 86 -2.81 11.48 4.94
N GLN A 87 -2.80 10.19 4.59
CA GLN A 87 -3.67 9.17 5.20
C GLN A 87 -3.07 8.55 6.47
N LEU A 88 -1.79 8.82 6.75
CA LEU A 88 -1.15 8.51 8.04
C LEU A 88 -1.68 9.43 9.14
#